data_AF-A0A537D782-F1
#
_entry.id   AF-A0A537D782-F1
#
_cell.length_a   1.000
_cell.length_b   1.000
_cell.length_c   1.000
_cell.angle_alpha   90.00
_cell.angle_beta   90.00
_cell.angle_gamma   90.00
#
_symmetry.space_group_name_H-M   'P 1'
#
loop_
_entity.id
_entity.type
_entity.pdbx_description
1 polymer ?
#
loop_
_entity_poly.entity_id
_entity_poly.type
_entity_poly.pdbx_seq_one_letter_code
_entity_poly.pdbx_strand_id
1 'polypeptide(L)' 'PSIDRRAQRPGLVMAAIYQALLCRIERDAFHVLDRRIALTPLAKAWIAWKTSWSY' A
#
# COMPACT_ATOMS: atom_id res chain seq x y z
N PRO A 1 -14.07 0.13 -18.02
CA PRO A 1 -14.54 1.29 -18.83
C PRO A 1 -13.62 2.51 -18.59
N SER A 2 -13.41 3.38 -19.57
CA SER A 2 -12.61 4.61 -19.41
C SER A 2 -13.13 5.52 -18.29
N ILE A 3 -14.45 5.50 -18.06
CA ILE A 3 -15.14 6.19 -16.96
C ILE A 3 -14.75 5.66 -15.56
N ASP A 4 -14.53 4.35 -15.42
CA ASP A 4 -14.23 3.74 -14.12
C ASP A 4 -12.75 3.85 -13.73
N ARG A 5 -11.85 4.21 -14.65
CA ARG A 5 -10.41 4.29 -14.36
C ARG A 5 -10.12 5.21 -13.19
N ARG A 6 -10.81 6.35 -13.08
CA ARG A 6 -10.63 7.30 -11.99
C ARG A 6 -11.22 6.78 -10.67
N ALA A 7 -12.33 6.06 -10.73
CA ALA A 7 -12.98 5.43 -9.57
C ALA A 7 -12.21 4.21 -9.03
N GLN A 8 -11.39 3.56 -9.86
CA GLN A 8 -10.55 2.42 -9.47
C GLN A 8 -9.20 2.82 -8.84
N ARG A 9 -8.74 4.06 -9.05
CA ARG A 9 -7.48 4.56 -8.47
C ARG A 9 -7.38 4.38 -6.95
N PRO A 10 -8.43 4.66 -6.14
CA PRO A 10 -8.40 4.37 -4.70
C PRO A 10 -8.15 2.88 -4.40
N GLY A 11 -8.76 1.97 -5.15
CA GLY A 11 -8.55 0.53 -4.99
C GLY A 11 -7.12 0.09 -5.32
N LEU A 12 -6.53 0.66 -6.37
CA LEU A 12 -5.12 0.41 -6.73
C LEU A 12 -4.16 0.95 -5.67
N VAL A 13 -4.43 2.14 -5.12
CA VAL A 13 -3.66 2.71 -4.01
C VAL A 13 -3.75 1.81 -2.78
N MET A 14 -4.94 1.35 -2.41
CA MET A 14 -5.12 0.43 -1.28
C MET A 14 -4.34 -0.88 -1.50
N ALA A 15 -4.44 -1.49 -2.69
CA ALA A 15 -3.69 -2.70 -3.03
C ALA A 15 -2.17 -2.50 -2.89
N ALA A 16 -1.64 -1.37 -3.38
CA ALA A 16 -0.22 -1.06 -3.25
C ALA A 16 0.22 -0.85 -1.79
N ILE A 17 -0.62 -0.22 -0.95
CA ILE A 17 -0.35 -0.07 0.49
C ILE A 17 -0.34 -1.44 1.19
N TYR A 18 -1.27 -2.33 0.85
CA TYR A 18 -1.30 -3.68 1.42
C TYR A 18 -0.09 -4.51 0.98
N GLN A 19 0.28 -4.46 -0.30
CA GLN A 19 1.48 -5.14 -0.80
C GLN A 19 2.73 -4.66 -0.04
N ALA A 20 2.90 -3.35 0.15
CA ALA A 20 4.03 -2.81 0.89
C ALA A 20 4.05 -3.26 2.37
N LEU A 21 2.87 -3.39 3.00
CA LEU A 21 2.76 -3.93 4.35
C LEU A 21 3.18 -5.40 4.39
N LEU A 22 2.72 -6.23 3.45
CA LEU A 22 3.10 -7.64 3.35
C LEU A 22 4.60 -7.83 3.16
N CYS A 23 5.23 -7.04 2.27
CA CYS A 23 6.69 -7.06 2.13
C CYS A 23 7.43 -6.62 3.40
N ARG A 24 6.84 -5.71 4.19
CA ARG A 24 7.42 -5.32 5.50
C ARG A 24 7.33 -6.48 6.48
N ILE A 25 6.19 -7.18 6.52
CA ILE A 25 5.96 -8.35 7.38
C ILE A 25 6.95 -9.47 7.05
N GLU A 26 7.13 -9.76 5.76
CA GLU A 26 8.08 -10.77 5.28
C GLU A 26 9.52 -10.43 5.70
N ARG A 27 9.94 -9.17 5.50
CA ARG A 27 11.27 -8.69 5.92
C ARG A 27 11.49 -8.72 7.41
N ASP A 28 10.41 -8.63 8.19
CA ASP A 28 10.43 -8.66 9.64
C ASP A 28 10.16 -10.08 10.18
N ALA A 29 10.44 -11.11 9.38
CA ALA A 29 10.31 -12.52 9.72
C ALA A 29 8.93 -12.91 10.29
N PHE A 30 7.88 -12.23 9.85
CA PHE A 30 6.49 -12.52 10.22
C PHE A 30 6.17 -12.40 11.72
N HIS A 31 6.88 -11.57 12.47
CA HIS A 31 6.63 -11.31 13.90
C HIS A 31 5.35 -10.49 14.18
N VAL A 32 4.21 -10.86 13.58
CA VAL A 32 2.93 -10.14 13.69
C VAL A 32 2.20 -10.38 15.01
N LEU A 33 2.52 -11.45 15.73
CA LEU A 33 1.91 -11.80 17.02
C LEU A 33 2.57 -11.06 18.18
N ASP A 34 3.87 -10.81 18.07
CA ASP A 34 4.67 -10.20 19.15
C ASP A 34 4.76 -8.68 19.03
N ARG A 35 4.70 -8.14 17.80
CA ARG A 35 4.85 -6.71 17.54
C ARG A 35 3.97 -6.21 16.40
N ARG A 36 3.55 -4.95 16.51
CA ARG A 36 2.77 -4.28 15.49
C ARG A 36 3.67 -3.82 14.35
N ILE A 37 3.50 -4.43 13.18
CA ILE A 37 4.16 -4.01 11.95
C ILE A 37 3.25 -3.03 11.23
N ALA A 38 3.73 -1.79 11.02
CA ALA A 38 2.97 -0.74 10.35
C ALA A 38 3.84 0.04 9.38
N LEU A 39 3.20 0.52 8.31
CA LEU A 39 3.80 1.54 7.45
C LEU A 39 3.70 2.90 8.14
N THR A 40 4.80 3.67 8.10
CA THR A 40 4.80 5.05 8.58
C THR A 40 3.81 5.88 7.74
N PRO A 41 3.22 6.95 8.31
CA PRO A 41 2.32 7.83 7.57
C PRO A 41 2.96 8.35 6.27
N LEU A 42 4.24 8.69 6.32
CA LEU A 42 5.03 9.13 5.16
C LEU A 42 5.14 8.04 4.09
N ALA A 43 5.37 6.78 4.46
CA ALA A 43 5.43 5.69 3.49
C ALA A 43 4.09 5.47 2.80
N LYS A 44 2.96 5.58 3.53
CA LYS A 44 1.62 5.50 2.93
C LYS A 44 1.37 6.63 1.95
N ALA A 45 1.72 7.88 2.32
CA ALA A 45 1.57 9.04 1.45
C ALA A 45 2.42 8.90 0.17
N TRP A 46 3.67 8.43 0.31
CA TRP A 46 4.54 8.15 -0.82
C TRP A 46 3.98 7.10 -1.78
N ILE A 47 3.47 5.97 -1.25
CA ILE A 47 2.86 4.91 -2.06
C ILE A 47 1.62 5.43 -2.78
N ALA A 48 0.75 6.17 -2.08
CA ALA A 48 -0.45 6.74 -2.67
C ALA A 48 -0.12 7.70 -3.83
N TRP A 49 0.88 8.56 -3.65
CA TRP A 49 1.36 9.44 -4.72
C TRP A 49 1.92 8.63 -5.89
N LYS A 50 2.85 7.70 -5.63
CA LYS A 50 3.49 6.90 -6.67
C LYS A 50 2.48 6.10 -7.51
N THR A 51 1.52 5.45 -6.87
CA THR A 51 0.47 4.68 -7.57
C THR A 51 -0.47 5.61 -8.34
N SER A 52 -0.77 6.81 -7.83
CA SER A 52 -1.62 7.78 -8.54
C SER A 52 -0.94 8.39 -9.77
N TRP A 53 0.40 8.52 -9.77
CA TRP A 53 1.15 8.99 -10.94
C TRP A 53 1.28 7.89 -12.00
N SER A 54 1.42 6.63 -11.58
CA SER A 54 1.70 5.51 -12.48
C SER A 54 0.48 5.03 -13.30
N TYR A 55 -0.76 5.47 -12.99
CA TYR A 55 -2.02 4.97 -13.58
C TYR A 55 -3.02 6.06 -14.02
#